data_AF-A0A3D5RTA1-F1
#
_entry.id   AF-A0A3D5RTA1-F1
#
_cell.length_a   1.000
_cell.length_b   1.000
_cell.length_c   1.000
_cell.angle_alpha   90.00
_cell.angle_beta   90.00
_cell.angle_gamma   90.00
#
_symmetry.space_group_name_H-M   'P 1'
#
loop_
_entity.id
_entity.type
_entity.pdbx_description
1 polymer ?
#
loop_
_entity_poly.entity_id
_entity_poly.type
_entity_poly.pdbx_seq_one_letter_code
_entity_poly.pdbx_strand_id
1 'polypeptide(L)'
;KADNVVSMPPPRGERDEMVLDTESAYQGTALESGLRQVRAADPSFEAAGFLAGAAKAFEMIVAAYAKNELNTLKPLLSPEVYSQFASMVQDRESRGETMETELITTRPPKLEGIEMDNEKAIVSVRFQSEQVNVIKDQSGVVIDGDEDHIESVTDIWTFARDTSSPDPNWLLIATRSVE
;
A
#
# COMPACT_ATOMS: atom_id res chain seq x y z
N LYS A 1 -41.65 -47.00 -25.90
CA LYS A 1 -42.03 -45.58 -26.08
C LYS A 1 -41.05 -44.74 -25.27
N ALA A 2 -40.50 -43.71 -25.89
CA ALA A 2 -39.58 -42.74 -25.31
C ALA A 2 -40.30 -41.68 -24.46
N ASP A 3 -39.58 -41.11 -23.50
CA ASP A 3 -39.56 -39.71 -22.99
C ASP A 3 -38.74 -39.76 -21.67
N ASN A 4 -37.50 -39.31 -21.51
CA ASN A 4 -36.83 -38.02 -21.74
C ASN A 4 -37.44 -36.81 -21.00
N VAL A 5 -37.03 -36.60 -19.74
CA VAL A 5 -36.74 -35.23 -19.26
C VAL A 5 -35.47 -35.25 -18.39
N VAL A 6 -34.41 -34.67 -18.94
CA VAL A 6 -33.24 -34.19 -18.21
C VAL A 6 -33.64 -32.93 -17.46
N SER A 7 -33.29 -32.83 -16.19
CA SER A 7 -33.00 -31.56 -15.54
C SER A 7 -31.84 -31.79 -14.58
N MET A 8 -30.64 -31.68 -15.14
CA MET A 8 -29.43 -31.45 -14.38
C MET A 8 -29.57 -30.10 -13.67
N PRO A 9 -29.39 -30.00 -12.35
CA PRO A 9 -29.17 -28.70 -11.73
C PRO A 9 -27.86 -28.11 -12.28
N PRO A 10 -27.78 -26.79 -12.49
CA PRO A 10 -26.56 -26.17 -12.99
C PRO A 10 -25.41 -26.43 -12.01
N PRO A 11 -24.17 -26.57 -12.49
CA PRO A 11 -23.00 -26.57 -11.62
C PRO A 11 -22.95 -25.22 -10.93
N ARG A 12 -23.14 -25.21 -9.60
CA ARG A 12 -22.90 -24.04 -8.78
C ARG A 12 -21.42 -23.74 -8.91
N GLY A 13 -21.11 -22.71 -9.70
CA GLY A 13 -19.80 -22.09 -9.70
C GLY A 13 -19.55 -21.50 -8.33
N GLU A 14 -19.08 -22.31 -7.40
CA GLU A 14 -18.46 -21.87 -6.15
C GLU A 14 -17.05 -21.40 -6.52
N ARG A 15 -16.97 -20.16 -7.01
CA ARG A 15 -15.73 -19.44 -7.26
C ARG A 15 -15.82 -17.98 -6.80
N ASP A 16 -16.68 -17.70 -5.83
CA ASP A 16 -16.90 -16.33 -5.34
C ASP A 16 -17.22 -16.30 -3.84
N GLU A 17 -16.30 -16.76 -3.00
CA GLU A 17 -16.36 -16.52 -1.54
C GLU A 17 -14.96 -16.27 -0.98
N MET A 18 -14.36 -15.17 -1.42
CA MET A 18 -13.25 -14.54 -0.70
C MET A 18 -13.26 -13.01 -0.89
N VAL A 19 -14.44 -12.41 -1.07
CA VAL A 19 -14.63 -11.01 -0.65
C VAL A 19 -14.78 -11.03 0.87
N LEU A 20 -13.63 -11.06 1.56
CA LEU A 20 -13.58 -10.73 2.97
C LEU A 20 -14.27 -9.39 3.13
N ASP A 21 -15.43 -9.39 3.80
CA ASP A 21 -16.26 -8.24 4.12
C ASP A 21 -15.48 -7.29 5.03
N THR A 22 -14.54 -6.61 4.41
CA THR A 22 -13.58 -5.71 5.02
C THR A 22 -14.32 -4.53 5.65
N GLU A 23 -15.49 -4.20 5.14
CA GLU A 23 -16.34 -3.14 5.67
C GLU A 23 -17.09 -3.55 6.94
N SER A 24 -17.66 -4.77 7.00
CA SER A 24 -18.20 -5.27 8.28
C SER A 24 -17.13 -5.44 9.34
N ALA A 25 -15.88 -5.68 8.96
CA ALA A 25 -14.76 -5.72 9.91
C ALA A 25 -14.52 -4.36 10.60
N TYR A 26 -14.97 -3.24 10.01
CA TYR A 26 -14.83 -1.90 10.59
C TYR A 26 -16.12 -1.34 11.19
N GLN A 27 -17.25 -2.07 11.10
CA GLN A 27 -18.50 -1.65 11.74
C GLN A 27 -18.35 -1.59 13.27
N GLY A 28 -18.85 -0.51 13.88
CA GLY A 28 -18.72 -0.24 15.32
C GLY A 28 -17.34 0.21 15.78
N THR A 29 -16.38 0.41 14.86
CA THR A 29 -15.04 0.95 15.17
C THR A 29 -14.98 2.47 14.99
N ALA A 30 -13.91 3.09 15.48
CA ALA A 30 -13.65 4.52 15.23
C ALA A 30 -13.51 4.87 13.74
N LEU A 31 -13.24 3.87 12.87
CA LEU A 31 -13.05 4.03 11.44
C LEU A 31 -14.37 4.08 10.67
N GLU A 32 -15.48 3.60 11.25
CA GLU A 32 -16.79 3.57 10.59
C GLU A 32 -17.23 4.97 10.14
N SER A 33 -17.04 5.97 11.02
CA SER A 33 -17.43 7.35 10.73
C SER A 33 -16.62 7.92 9.56
N GLY A 34 -15.31 7.69 9.52
CA GLY A 34 -14.46 8.12 8.42
C GLY A 34 -14.80 7.42 7.11
N LEU A 35 -15.04 6.11 7.15
CA LEU A 35 -15.44 5.33 5.98
C LEU A 35 -16.75 5.83 5.38
N ARG A 36 -17.73 6.18 6.22
CA ARG A 36 -19.00 6.79 5.76
C ARG A 36 -18.79 8.17 5.15
N GLN A 37 -17.93 9.00 5.72
CA GLN A 37 -17.63 10.33 5.18
C GLN A 37 -16.96 10.24 3.81
N VAL A 38 -15.91 9.42 3.69
CA VAL A 38 -15.22 9.21 2.41
C VAL A 38 -16.16 8.62 1.36
N ARG A 39 -17.01 7.64 1.71
CA ARG A 39 -18.00 7.08 0.78
C ARG A 39 -19.08 8.09 0.38
N ALA A 40 -19.48 8.98 1.27
CA ALA A 40 -20.44 10.04 0.94
C ALA A 40 -19.88 11.02 -0.10
N ALA A 41 -18.57 11.25 -0.07
CA ALA A 41 -17.86 12.11 -1.01
C ALA A 41 -17.44 11.38 -2.30
N ASP A 42 -17.00 10.13 -2.19
CA ASP A 42 -16.57 9.26 -3.28
C ASP A 42 -17.35 7.94 -3.22
N PRO A 43 -18.49 7.84 -3.92
CA PRO A 43 -19.32 6.63 -3.92
C PRO A 43 -18.62 5.38 -4.47
N SER A 44 -17.52 5.57 -5.21
CA SER A 44 -16.70 4.50 -5.79
C SER A 44 -15.65 3.96 -4.83
N PHE A 45 -15.54 4.52 -3.62
CA PHE A 45 -14.55 4.09 -2.65
C PHE A 45 -14.91 2.73 -2.04
N GLU A 46 -13.99 1.78 -2.19
CA GLU A 46 -14.05 0.45 -1.58
C GLU A 46 -12.78 0.19 -0.77
N ALA A 47 -12.93 -0.04 0.54
CA ALA A 47 -11.78 -0.23 1.44
C ALA A 47 -10.90 -1.43 1.04
N ALA A 48 -11.51 -2.55 0.63
CA ALA A 48 -10.77 -3.74 0.19
C ALA A 48 -9.96 -3.47 -1.09
N GLY A 49 -10.57 -2.81 -2.09
CA GLY A 49 -9.91 -2.43 -3.32
C GLY A 49 -8.79 -1.42 -3.10
N PHE A 50 -9.02 -0.44 -2.23
CA PHE A 50 -8.01 0.53 -1.82
C PHE A 50 -6.81 -0.15 -1.14
N LEU A 51 -7.04 -1.05 -0.18
CA LEU A 51 -5.98 -1.79 0.51
C LEU A 51 -5.17 -2.66 -0.46
N ALA A 52 -5.82 -3.32 -1.43
CA ALA A 52 -5.13 -4.10 -2.46
C ALA A 52 -4.26 -3.21 -3.37
N GLY A 53 -4.79 -2.05 -3.78
CA GLY A 53 -4.02 -1.06 -4.54
C GLY A 53 -2.84 -0.49 -3.76
N ALA A 54 -3.05 -0.22 -2.47
CA ALA A 54 -2.03 0.31 -1.57
C ALA A 54 -0.90 -0.71 -1.33
N ALA A 55 -1.20 -2.01 -1.21
CA ALA A 55 -0.18 -3.07 -1.15
C ALA A 55 0.69 -3.10 -2.41
N LYS A 56 0.08 -3.05 -3.59
CA LYS A 56 0.82 -3.02 -4.86
C LYS A 56 1.68 -1.76 -4.99
N ALA A 57 1.17 -0.61 -4.55
CA ALA A 57 1.92 0.64 -4.53
C ALA A 57 3.11 0.54 -3.56
N PHE A 58 2.91 -0.06 -2.38
CA PHE A 58 3.96 -0.31 -1.40
C PHE A 58 5.11 -1.13 -1.99
N GLU A 59 4.80 -2.29 -2.59
CA GLU A 59 5.81 -3.14 -3.24
C GLU A 59 6.57 -2.37 -4.33
N MET A 60 5.86 -1.61 -5.16
CA MET A 60 6.47 -0.82 -6.23
C MET A 60 7.37 0.30 -5.68
N ILE A 61 6.93 0.99 -4.63
CA ILE A 61 7.66 2.11 -4.04
C ILE A 61 8.91 1.61 -3.33
N VAL A 62 8.82 0.55 -2.52
CA VAL A 62 9.97 -0.06 -1.83
C VAL A 62 11.00 -0.55 -2.84
N ALA A 63 10.56 -1.27 -3.88
CA ALA A 63 11.45 -1.78 -4.92
C ALA A 63 12.12 -0.66 -5.74
N ALA A 64 11.36 0.38 -6.12
CA ALA A 64 11.90 1.52 -6.86
C ALA A 64 12.83 2.38 -6.00
N TYR A 65 12.54 2.55 -4.71
CA TYR A 65 13.41 3.27 -3.79
C TYR A 65 14.75 2.57 -3.60
N ALA A 66 14.76 1.25 -3.40
CA ALA A 66 15.99 0.47 -3.32
C ALA A 66 16.84 0.56 -4.60
N LYS A 67 16.20 0.65 -5.77
CA LYS A 67 16.86 0.79 -7.07
C LYS A 67 17.18 2.23 -7.49
N ASN A 68 16.89 3.22 -6.65
CA ASN A 68 17.02 4.65 -6.97
C ASN A 68 16.19 5.09 -8.21
N GLU A 69 15.08 4.38 -8.51
CA GLU A 69 14.19 4.67 -9.64
C GLU A 69 13.14 5.75 -9.30
N LEU A 70 13.60 6.96 -8.99
CA LEU A 70 12.72 8.08 -8.59
C LEU A 70 11.62 8.39 -9.62
N ASN A 71 11.88 8.21 -10.91
CA ASN A 71 10.89 8.46 -11.97
C ASN A 71 9.61 7.63 -11.81
N THR A 72 9.72 6.40 -11.28
CA THR A 72 8.59 5.49 -11.03
C THR A 72 7.76 5.94 -9.84
N LEU A 73 8.37 6.66 -8.89
CA LEU A 73 7.72 7.14 -7.67
C LEU A 73 6.90 8.41 -7.90
N LYS A 74 7.31 9.25 -8.85
CA LYS A 74 6.69 10.57 -9.12
C LYS A 74 5.16 10.56 -9.27
N PRO A 75 4.52 9.60 -9.98
CA PRO A 75 3.05 9.57 -10.08
C PRO A 75 2.34 8.99 -8.84
N LEU A 76 3.06 8.34 -7.93
CA LEU A 76 2.51 7.67 -6.75
C LEU A 76 2.63 8.52 -5.47
N LEU A 77 3.61 9.42 -5.45
CA LEU A 77 3.95 10.25 -4.31
C LEU A 77 3.45 11.68 -4.50
N SER A 78 3.09 12.33 -3.41
CA SER A 78 2.90 13.78 -3.42
C SER A 78 4.23 14.48 -3.72
N PRO A 79 4.21 15.73 -4.22
CA PRO A 79 5.42 16.49 -4.49
C PRO A 79 6.35 16.63 -3.26
N GLU A 80 5.75 16.69 -2.08
CA GLU A 80 6.48 16.82 -0.80
C GLU A 80 7.20 15.51 -0.45
N VAL A 81 6.49 14.37 -0.45
CA VAL A 81 7.08 13.06 -0.17
C VAL A 81 8.11 12.67 -1.23
N TYR A 82 7.81 12.94 -2.51
CA TYR A 82 8.77 12.75 -3.59
C TYR A 82 10.07 13.51 -3.34
N SER A 83 9.99 14.78 -2.91
CA SER A 83 11.17 15.60 -2.64
C SER A 83 11.98 15.05 -1.47
N GLN A 84 11.33 14.50 -0.43
CA GLN A 84 12.03 13.83 0.67
C GLN A 84 12.76 12.57 0.20
N PHE A 85 12.09 11.71 -0.56
CA PHE A 85 12.68 10.48 -1.10
C PHE A 85 13.86 10.79 -2.04
N ALA A 86 13.67 11.76 -2.93
CA ALA A 86 14.73 12.22 -3.83
C ALA A 86 15.94 12.76 -3.06
N SER A 87 15.71 13.53 -1.99
CA SER A 87 16.80 14.05 -1.15
C SER A 87 17.55 12.91 -0.44
N MET A 88 16.86 11.90 0.08
CA MET A 88 17.50 10.76 0.75
C MET A 88 18.30 9.90 -0.22
N VAL A 89 17.78 9.67 -1.43
CA VAL A 89 18.50 8.98 -2.50
C VAL A 89 19.75 9.76 -2.91
N GLN A 90 19.63 11.06 -3.16
CA GLN A 90 20.76 11.89 -3.60
C GLN A 90 21.86 12.02 -2.52
N ASP A 91 21.46 12.08 -1.25
CA ASP A 91 22.36 12.12 -0.11
C ASP A 91 23.14 10.80 0.04
N ARG A 92 22.46 9.65 -0.16
CA ARG A 92 23.07 8.32 -0.22
C ARG A 92 24.03 8.16 -1.41
N GLU A 93 23.61 8.59 -2.60
CA GLU A 93 24.46 8.60 -3.80
C GLU A 93 25.71 9.48 -3.60
N SER A 94 25.58 10.62 -2.91
CA SER A 94 26.70 11.51 -2.60
C SER A 94 27.71 10.87 -1.64
N ARG A 95 27.26 9.96 -0.77
CA ARG A 95 28.15 9.12 0.07
C ARG A 95 28.68 7.89 -0.66
N GLY A 96 28.20 7.61 -1.88
CA GLY A 96 28.55 6.41 -2.62
C GLY A 96 27.98 5.13 -2.01
N GLU A 97 26.90 5.26 -1.24
CA GLU A 97 26.23 4.14 -0.60
C GLU A 97 25.14 3.58 -1.52
N THR A 98 24.89 2.28 -1.45
CA THR A 98 23.80 1.60 -2.16
C THR A 98 22.86 0.97 -1.15
N MET A 99 21.56 1.20 -1.28
CA MET A 99 20.55 0.45 -0.52
C MET A 99 20.16 -0.80 -1.28
N GLU A 100 20.13 -1.93 -0.62
CA GLU A 100 19.43 -3.11 -1.10
C GLU A 100 18.36 -3.48 -0.07
N THR A 101 17.10 -3.45 -0.50
CA THR A 101 15.97 -3.91 0.31
C THR A 101 15.32 -5.07 -0.41
N GLU A 102 15.31 -6.23 0.24
CA GLU A 102 14.60 -7.40 -0.25
C GLU A 102 13.36 -7.63 0.61
N LEU A 103 12.19 -7.51 -0.02
CA LEU A 103 10.91 -7.76 0.63
C LEU A 103 10.63 -9.27 0.62
N ILE A 104 10.68 -9.91 1.78
CA ILE A 104 10.53 -11.37 1.92
C ILE A 104 9.06 -11.76 2.02
N THR A 105 8.30 -11.07 2.87
CA THR A 105 6.88 -11.33 3.08
C THR A 105 6.17 -10.04 3.49
N THR A 106 4.93 -9.88 3.08
CA THR A 106 4.09 -8.76 3.51
C THR A 106 2.77 -9.30 4.04
N ARG A 107 2.41 -8.85 5.24
CA ARG A 107 1.11 -9.15 5.84
C ARG A 107 0.02 -8.34 5.10
N PRO A 108 -1.23 -8.82 5.11
CA PRO A 108 -2.33 -8.05 4.54
C PRO A 108 -2.39 -6.67 5.20
N PRO A 109 -2.42 -5.58 4.41
CA PRO A 109 -2.46 -4.23 4.97
C PRO A 109 -3.74 -4.02 5.74
N LYS A 110 -3.66 -3.22 6.79
CA LYS A 110 -4.80 -2.88 7.64
C LYS A 110 -5.06 -1.40 7.59
N LEU A 111 -6.32 -1.02 7.55
CA LEU A 111 -6.69 0.37 7.66
C LEU A 111 -6.46 0.82 9.11
N GLU A 112 -5.60 1.82 9.28
CA GLU A 112 -5.24 2.38 10.59
C GLU A 112 -6.06 3.63 10.90
N GLY A 113 -6.34 4.43 9.88
CA GLY A 113 -7.09 5.67 10.00
C GLY A 113 -7.81 5.99 8.69
N ILE A 114 -8.99 6.56 8.78
CA ILE A 114 -9.70 7.12 7.64
C ILE A 114 -10.44 8.35 8.11
N GLU A 115 -10.25 9.44 7.39
CA GLU A 115 -10.87 10.72 7.70
C GLU A 115 -11.04 11.54 6.43
N MET A 116 -11.89 12.57 6.52
CA MET A 116 -12.10 13.52 5.44
C MET A 116 -11.73 14.90 5.96
N ASP A 117 -10.73 15.51 5.33
CA ASP A 117 -10.32 16.89 5.58
C ASP A 117 -10.84 17.77 4.46
N ASN A 118 -11.95 18.48 4.72
CA ASN A 118 -12.65 19.30 3.73
C ASN A 118 -13.03 18.52 2.47
N GLU A 119 -12.28 18.67 1.38
CA GLU A 119 -12.48 18.01 0.08
C GLU A 119 -11.43 16.90 -0.17
N LYS A 120 -10.63 16.57 0.83
CA LYS A 120 -9.56 15.56 0.74
C LYS A 120 -9.91 14.37 1.61
N ALA A 121 -10.03 13.21 0.99
CA ALA A 121 -10.08 11.94 1.70
C ALA A 121 -8.66 11.56 2.11
N ILE A 122 -8.44 11.30 3.40
CA ILE A 122 -7.15 10.90 3.96
C ILE A 122 -7.32 9.50 4.55
N VAL A 123 -6.47 8.57 4.11
CA VAL A 123 -6.50 7.17 4.56
C VAL A 123 -5.11 6.74 4.98
N SER A 124 -4.98 6.34 6.23
CA SER A 124 -3.77 5.77 6.80
C SER A 124 -3.86 4.24 6.79
N VAL A 125 -2.85 3.61 6.23
CA VAL A 125 -2.74 2.16 6.09
C VAL A 125 -1.49 1.70 6.81
N ARG A 126 -1.65 0.68 7.67
CA ARG A 126 -0.55 -0.03 8.29
C ARG A 126 -0.15 -1.21 7.41
N PHE A 127 1.09 -1.20 6.96
CA PHE A 127 1.81 -2.28 6.33
C PHE A 127 2.70 -2.95 7.38
N GLN A 128 2.75 -4.27 7.36
CA GLN A 128 3.69 -5.03 8.16
C GLN A 128 4.43 -5.96 7.21
N SER A 129 5.70 -5.69 7.01
CA SER A 129 6.59 -6.44 6.11
C SER A 129 7.70 -7.12 6.90
N GLU A 130 8.13 -8.24 6.35
CA GLU A 130 9.36 -8.91 6.70
C GLU A 130 10.32 -8.63 5.54
N GLN A 131 11.41 -7.91 5.81
CA GLN A 131 12.35 -7.46 4.79
C GLN A 131 13.78 -7.53 5.30
N VAL A 132 14.71 -7.72 4.37
CA VAL A 132 16.15 -7.63 4.62
C VAL A 132 16.62 -6.29 4.08
N ASN A 133 17.18 -5.45 4.94
CA ASN A 133 17.76 -4.18 4.54
C ASN A 133 19.27 -4.24 4.68
N VAL A 134 19.98 -3.82 3.64
CA VAL A 134 21.43 -3.65 3.67
C VAL A 134 21.85 -2.39 2.97
N ILE A 135 22.87 -1.74 3.53
CA ILE A 135 23.54 -0.59 2.93
C ILE A 135 24.98 -1.01 2.64
N LYS A 136 25.38 -0.88 1.39
CA LYS A 136 26.73 -1.19 0.92
C LYS A 136 27.48 0.07 0.55
N ASP A 137 28.79 0.12 0.80
CA ASP A 137 29.65 1.19 0.31
C ASP A 137 29.98 1.02 -1.20
N GLN A 138 30.75 1.95 -1.76
CA GLN A 138 31.21 1.91 -3.16
C GLN A 138 31.98 0.63 -3.53
N SER A 139 32.60 -0.02 -2.54
CA SER A 139 33.35 -1.27 -2.69
C SER A 139 32.45 -2.52 -2.63
N GLY A 140 31.15 -2.34 -2.39
CA GLY A 140 30.17 -3.42 -2.22
C GLY A 140 30.24 -4.08 -0.84
N VAL A 141 30.92 -3.48 0.14
CA VAL A 141 30.97 -3.99 1.52
C VAL A 141 29.75 -3.49 2.27
N VAL A 142 29.05 -4.39 2.96
CA VAL A 142 27.95 -4.03 3.86
C VAL A 142 28.50 -3.17 5.00
N ILE A 143 28.02 -1.93 5.09
CA ILE A 143 28.38 -0.98 6.15
C ILE A 143 27.27 -0.83 7.20
N ASP A 144 26.04 -1.21 6.85
CA ASP A 144 24.87 -1.16 7.72
C ASP A 144 23.83 -2.21 7.27
N GLY A 145 23.09 -2.77 8.22
CA GLY A 145 22.17 -3.89 8.00
C GLY A 145 22.84 -5.26 8.03
N ASP A 146 22.04 -6.30 7.84
CA ASP A 146 22.48 -7.70 7.90
C ASP A 146 21.75 -8.53 6.84
N GLU A 147 22.50 -9.13 5.90
CA GLU A 147 21.93 -9.86 4.74
C GLU A 147 21.24 -11.17 5.14
N ASP A 148 21.50 -11.70 6.33
CA ASP A 148 20.93 -12.97 6.83
C ASP A 148 19.80 -12.74 7.83
N HIS A 149 19.62 -11.51 8.31
CA HIS A 149 18.61 -11.17 9.31
C HIS A 149 17.35 -10.57 8.68
N ILE A 150 16.24 -11.28 8.84
CA ILE A 150 14.92 -10.79 8.44
C ILE A 150 14.41 -9.82 9.50
N GLU A 151 14.21 -8.56 9.13
CA GLU A 151 13.64 -7.54 9.99
C GLU A 151 12.13 -7.44 9.78
N SER A 152 11.38 -7.38 10.88
CA SER A 152 9.94 -7.11 10.84
C SER A 152 9.71 -5.60 10.94
N VAL A 153 9.35 -4.97 9.83
CA VAL A 153 9.11 -3.53 9.74
C VAL A 153 7.61 -3.27 9.73
N THR A 154 7.17 -2.30 10.51
CA THR A 154 5.78 -1.82 10.48
C THR A 154 5.75 -0.41 9.94
N ASP A 155 5.17 -0.23 8.76
CA ASP A 155 5.06 1.06 8.10
C ASP A 155 3.62 1.57 8.11
N ILE A 156 3.44 2.85 8.41
CA ILE A 156 2.16 3.56 8.37
C ILE A 156 2.26 4.56 7.23
N TRP A 157 1.44 4.35 6.22
CA TRP A 157 1.44 5.15 5.00
C TRP A 157 0.10 5.87 4.90
N THR A 158 0.17 7.18 4.78
CA THR A 158 -1.01 8.03 4.65
C THR A 158 -1.15 8.47 3.21
N PHE A 159 -2.26 8.08 2.62
CA PHE A 159 -2.65 8.44 1.28
C PHE A 159 -3.71 9.53 1.34
N ALA A 160 -3.66 10.44 0.38
CA ALA A 160 -4.72 11.42 0.19
C ALA A 160 -5.22 11.39 -1.25
N ARG A 161 -6.50 11.63 -1.39
CA ARG A 161 -7.15 11.90 -2.68
C ARG A 161 -8.07 13.09 -2.53
N ASP A 162 -8.00 13.98 -3.50
CA ASP A 162 -8.94 15.08 -3.62
C ASP A 162 -10.24 14.54 -4.23
N THR A 163 -11.33 14.57 -3.46
CA THR A 163 -12.64 14.03 -3.91
C THR A 163 -13.33 14.96 -4.90
N SER A 164 -12.90 16.22 -4.99
CA SER A 164 -13.38 17.18 -5.97
C SER A 164 -12.66 17.07 -7.31
N SER A 165 -11.48 16.42 -7.33
CA SER A 165 -10.76 16.12 -8.57
C SER A 165 -11.35 14.91 -9.30
N PRO A 166 -11.47 14.96 -10.64
CA PRO A 166 -11.80 13.77 -11.44
C PRO A 166 -10.68 12.71 -11.43
N ASP A 167 -9.49 13.04 -10.92
CA ASP A 167 -8.38 12.09 -10.81
C ASP A 167 -8.70 11.00 -9.77
N PRO A 168 -8.77 9.71 -10.18
CA PRO A 168 -9.01 8.62 -9.24
C PRO A 168 -7.76 8.23 -8.43
N ASN A 169 -6.65 8.93 -8.65
CA ASN A 169 -5.35 8.57 -8.10
C ASN A 169 -5.23 8.99 -6.64
N TRP A 170 -4.78 8.04 -5.82
CA TRP A 170 -4.39 8.28 -4.43
C TRP A 170 -2.89 8.54 -4.39
N LEU A 171 -2.50 9.65 -3.75
CA LEU A 171 -1.11 10.04 -3.60
C LEU A 171 -0.65 9.76 -2.19
N LEU A 172 0.55 9.19 -2.04
CA LEU A 172 1.19 9.05 -0.75
C LEU A 172 1.65 10.44 -0.26
N ILE A 173 1.08 10.91 0.83
CA ILE A 173 1.36 12.22 1.41
C ILE A 173 2.21 12.15 2.68
N ALA A 174 2.25 11.00 3.35
CA ALA A 174 3.17 10.77 4.46
C ALA A 174 3.52 9.28 4.59
N THR A 175 4.75 9.02 5.04
CA THR A 175 5.25 7.69 5.39
C THR A 175 5.87 7.76 6.76
N ARG A 176 5.53 6.81 7.62
CA ARG A 176 6.11 6.67 8.95
C ARG A 176 6.41 5.21 9.22
N SER A 177 7.67 4.91 9.50
CA SER A 177 8.06 3.59 10.00
C SER A 177 7.98 3.58 11.52
N VAL A 178 7.52 2.46 12.09
CA VAL A 178 7.49 2.19 13.52
C VAL A 178 8.59 1.17 13.80
N GLU A 179 9.68 1.66 14.37
CA GLU A 179 10.79 0.86 14.94
C GLU A 179 10.44 0.31 16.33
#